data_AF-A0A7V9FHW8-F1
#
_entry.id   AF-A0A7V9FHW8-F1
#
_cell.length_a   1.000
_cell.length_b   1.000
_cell.length_c   1.000
_cell.angle_alpha   90.00
_cell.angle_beta   90.00
_cell.angle_gamma   90.00
#
_symmetry.space_group_name_H-M   'P 1'
#
loop_
_entity.id
_entity.type
_entity.pdbx_description
1 polymer ?
#
loop_
_entity_poly.entity_id
_entity_poly.type
_entity_poly.pdbx_seq_one_letter_code
_entity_poly.pdbx_strand_id
1 'polypeptide(L)'
;MYDRDSIGRSEEGRTIPLLFGGPENAPVRLLVVAGQHGDERNASRAARAIARVARCGVRLAVVPTLNPDGAARRERRNARGIDLNRDHQWLASAEVRALHAFVRAWRPHLVVDVHTYPSRRKRLLEHDLVHCHDVFLDHPTHPGVAPAARAIASGLVGETVAALDAGGFRSARYVVLTATGRLRHSTSSVADARNGLALRYGMPTLLLEGRQPTRMDAPPERAHIRDAMQMALESIVGWAEQNQNVVTSRLGAAEPGEQVTVRFRRVRETALCRLAFKDAVSNAIREVQLPGPLAGNVRATRDVTLPTAYAIPTTHGALLDLLARHGFSGRPTAPPIARVERYRVRRVRPSRHPGRPPRHMEIDTVEDTAPVTGHMLLPVTDEGGRALAVFLEPQSSHGLHRLDQMGLPLCSDSWYPVLRVM
;
A
#
# COMPACT_ATOMS: atom_id res chain seq x y z
N MET A 1 -15.91 -3.30 15.47
CA MET A 1 -16.42 -4.68 15.46
C MET A 1 -16.98 -4.91 14.06
N TYR A 2 -16.61 -6.00 13.39
CA TYR A 2 -17.16 -6.37 12.09
C TYR A 2 -18.22 -7.46 12.31
N ASP A 3 -19.21 -7.54 11.42
CA ASP A 3 -20.23 -8.58 11.46
C ASP A 3 -19.76 -9.78 10.63
N ARG A 4 -20.40 -10.94 10.81
CA ARG A 4 -20.07 -12.18 10.08
C ARG A 4 -19.94 -11.98 8.57
N ASP A 5 -20.77 -11.11 8.00
CA ASP A 5 -20.89 -10.88 6.56
C ASP A 5 -20.54 -9.45 6.12
N SER A 6 -19.98 -8.62 7.00
CA SER A 6 -19.62 -7.24 6.67
C SER A 6 -18.47 -6.66 7.50
N ILE A 7 -17.60 -5.87 6.85
CA ILE A 7 -16.56 -5.10 7.56
C ILE A 7 -17.00 -3.70 8.01
N GLY A 8 -18.21 -3.25 7.64
CA GLY A 8 -18.72 -1.92 7.96
C GLY A 8 -19.65 -1.36 6.87
N ARG A 9 -19.87 -0.04 6.92
CA ARG A 9 -20.72 0.68 5.95
C ARG A 9 -19.91 1.74 5.18
N SER A 10 -20.30 1.97 3.94
CA SER A 10 -19.78 3.05 3.09
C SER A 10 -20.31 4.42 3.52
N GLU A 11 -19.87 5.48 2.85
CA GLU A 11 -20.32 6.85 3.09
C GLU A 11 -21.84 7.02 2.88
N GLU A 12 -22.45 6.28 1.95
CA GLU A 12 -23.92 6.25 1.78
C GLU A 12 -24.63 5.16 2.58
N GLY A 13 -23.94 4.56 3.56
CA GLY A 13 -24.53 3.56 4.46
C GLY A 13 -24.70 2.16 3.86
N ARG A 14 -24.21 1.90 2.64
CA ARG A 14 -24.26 0.57 2.02
C ARG A 14 -23.32 -0.39 2.75
N THR A 15 -23.76 -1.62 2.92
CA THR A 15 -22.94 -2.69 3.52
C THR A 15 -21.69 -2.93 2.67
N ILE A 16 -20.53 -2.96 3.32
CA ILE A 16 -19.28 -3.41 2.71
C ILE A 16 -19.17 -4.92 2.97
N PRO A 17 -19.36 -5.77 1.95
CA PRO A 17 -19.52 -7.21 2.14
C PRO A 17 -18.21 -7.88 2.55
N LEU A 18 -18.31 -8.87 3.42
CA LEU A 18 -17.25 -9.79 3.81
C LEU A 18 -17.70 -11.22 3.50
N LEU A 19 -16.83 -12.00 2.88
CA LEU A 19 -17.04 -13.43 2.64
C LEU A 19 -15.89 -14.20 3.28
N PHE A 20 -16.21 -15.34 3.88
CA PHE A 20 -15.20 -16.28 4.38
C PHE A 20 -15.15 -17.54 3.53
N GLY A 21 -13.94 -18.10 3.38
CA GLY A 21 -13.68 -19.39 2.74
C GLY A 21 -12.65 -20.19 3.53
N GLY A 22 -12.66 -21.52 3.38
CA GLY A 22 -11.76 -22.42 4.11
C GLY A 22 -12.09 -22.60 5.60
N PRO A 23 -11.38 -23.49 6.31
CA PRO A 23 -11.67 -23.82 7.72
C PRO A 23 -11.43 -22.65 8.69
N GLU A 24 -12.27 -22.50 9.72
CA GLU A 24 -12.18 -21.43 10.74
C GLU A 24 -10.81 -21.41 11.45
N ASN A 25 -10.30 -22.60 11.77
CA ASN A 25 -9.04 -22.80 12.50
C ASN A 25 -7.83 -22.97 11.58
N ALA A 26 -7.95 -22.63 10.29
CA ALA A 26 -6.83 -22.75 9.38
C ALA A 26 -5.68 -21.81 9.81
N PRO A 27 -4.43 -22.29 9.78
CA PRO A 27 -3.29 -21.59 10.36
C PRO A 27 -2.89 -20.32 9.59
N VAL A 28 -3.15 -20.28 8.27
CA VAL A 28 -2.88 -19.11 7.44
C VAL A 28 -4.15 -18.29 7.28
N ARG A 29 -4.09 -16.99 7.59
CA ARG A 29 -5.16 -16.02 7.32
C ARG A 29 -4.78 -15.15 6.14
N LEU A 30 -5.52 -15.24 5.04
CA LEU A 30 -5.27 -14.46 3.83
C LEU A 30 -6.49 -13.58 3.53
N LEU A 31 -6.23 -12.27 3.38
CA LEU A 31 -7.24 -11.28 3.04
C LEU A 31 -7.15 -10.91 1.56
N VAL A 32 -8.24 -11.07 0.81
CA VAL A 32 -8.38 -10.56 -0.56
C VAL A 32 -9.28 -9.33 -0.54
N VAL A 33 -8.80 -8.19 -1.03
CA VAL A 33 -9.57 -6.95 -1.14
C VAL A 33 -9.71 -6.58 -2.61
N ALA A 34 -10.91 -6.24 -3.04
CA ALA A 34 -11.17 -5.78 -4.40
C ALA A 34 -12.17 -4.63 -4.43
N GLY A 35 -12.27 -3.98 -5.59
CA GLY A 35 -13.28 -2.95 -5.82
C GLY A 35 -13.08 -1.71 -4.96
N GLN A 36 -11.82 -1.33 -4.67
CA GLN A 36 -11.51 0.00 -4.16
C GLN A 36 -11.92 1.08 -5.19
N HIS A 37 -11.72 0.77 -6.48
CA HIS A 37 -12.32 1.51 -7.58
C HIS A 37 -13.63 0.83 -7.98
N GLY A 38 -14.75 1.55 -7.88
CA GLY A 38 -16.08 0.96 -8.10
C GLY A 38 -16.37 0.56 -9.55
N ASP A 39 -15.62 1.09 -10.51
CA ASP A 39 -15.71 0.76 -11.92
C ASP A 39 -15.02 -0.57 -12.31
N GLU A 40 -14.23 -1.17 -11.41
CA GLU A 40 -13.42 -2.38 -11.66
C GLU A 40 -14.15 -3.69 -11.37
N ARG A 41 -15.32 -3.90 -12.00
CA ARG A 41 -16.20 -5.06 -11.73
C ARG A 41 -15.55 -6.44 -11.89
N ASN A 42 -14.54 -6.58 -12.75
CA ASN A 42 -13.87 -7.87 -12.94
C ASN A 42 -12.97 -8.23 -11.76
N ALA A 43 -12.34 -7.25 -11.09
CA ALA A 43 -11.65 -7.48 -9.83
C ALA A 43 -12.61 -7.99 -8.76
N SER A 44 -13.77 -7.33 -8.60
CA SER A 44 -14.81 -7.78 -7.66
C SER A 44 -15.34 -9.18 -7.94
N ARG A 45 -15.48 -9.55 -9.22
CA ARG A 45 -15.91 -10.89 -9.62
C ARG A 45 -14.86 -11.95 -9.29
N ALA A 46 -13.60 -11.71 -9.65
CA ALA A 46 -12.49 -12.62 -9.34
C ALA A 46 -12.33 -12.81 -7.82
N ALA A 47 -12.35 -11.72 -7.05
CA ALA A 47 -12.30 -11.79 -5.59
C ALA A 47 -13.48 -12.58 -4.99
N ARG A 48 -14.71 -12.38 -5.50
CA ARG A 48 -15.86 -13.17 -5.03
C ARG A 48 -15.71 -14.66 -5.37
N ALA A 49 -15.14 -14.99 -6.52
CA ALA A 49 -14.96 -16.38 -6.93
C ALA A 49 -13.94 -17.12 -6.05
N ILE A 50 -12.82 -16.49 -5.67
CA ILE A 50 -11.80 -17.13 -4.84
C ILE A 50 -12.34 -17.51 -3.44
N ALA A 51 -13.36 -16.83 -2.91
CA ALA A 51 -13.99 -17.19 -1.64
C ALA A 51 -14.56 -18.63 -1.62
N ARG A 52 -14.85 -19.21 -2.79
CA ARG A 52 -15.35 -20.58 -2.93
C ARG A 52 -14.25 -21.63 -3.05
N VAL A 53 -13.00 -21.21 -3.24
CA VAL A 53 -11.87 -22.13 -3.34
C VAL A 53 -11.52 -22.59 -1.93
N ALA A 54 -11.76 -23.88 -1.66
CA ALA A 54 -11.45 -24.49 -0.38
C ALA A 54 -10.00 -25.00 -0.39
N ARG A 55 -9.17 -24.45 0.51
CA ARG A 55 -7.85 -24.98 0.89
C ARG A 55 -7.83 -25.21 2.38
N CYS A 56 -7.38 -26.39 2.83
CA CYS A 56 -7.52 -26.77 4.24
C CYS A 56 -6.57 -25.98 5.14
N GLY A 57 -5.42 -25.53 4.63
CA GLY A 57 -4.44 -24.75 5.39
C GLY A 57 -4.67 -23.23 5.41
N VAL A 58 -5.67 -22.71 4.68
CA VAL A 58 -5.89 -21.26 4.53
C VAL A 58 -7.32 -20.87 4.88
N ARG A 59 -7.46 -19.94 5.83
CA ARG A 59 -8.68 -19.17 6.04
C ARG A 59 -8.64 -17.93 5.14
N LEU A 60 -9.61 -17.84 4.24
CA LEU A 60 -9.81 -16.69 3.37
C LEU A 60 -10.81 -15.73 3.98
N ALA A 61 -10.45 -14.45 4.05
CA ALA A 61 -11.37 -13.34 4.18
C ALA A 61 -11.39 -12.56 2.86
N VAL A 62 -12.56 -12.29 2.31
CA VAL A 62 -12.70 -11.63 1.02
C VAL A 62 -13.63 -10.44 1.15
N VAL A 63 -13.11 -9.26 0.81
CA VAL A 63 -13.88 -8.02 0.64
C VAL A 63 -14.01 -7.77 -0.87
N PRO A 64 -15.05 -8.30 -1.53
CA PRO A 64 -15.12 -8.25 -3.00
C PRO A 64 -15.42 -6.85 -3.52
N THR A 65 -15.95 -5.93 -2.71
CA THR A 65 -16.26 -4.56 -3.12
C THR A 65 -16.08 -3.63 -1.94
N LEU A 66 -14.90 -3.02 -1.81
CA LEU A 66 -14.63 -2.03 -0.76
C LEU A 66 -15.41 -0.73 -0.98
N ASN A 67 -15.62 -0.32 -2.23
CA ASN A 67 -16.35 0.88 -2.64
C ASN A 67 -17.74 0.54 -3.22
N PRO A 68 -18.73 0.13 -2.41
CA PRO A 68 -20.06 -0.19 -2.93
C PRO A 68 -20.77 1.03 -3.52
N ASP A 69 -20.44 2.24 -3.07
CA ASP A 69 -21.03 3.49 -3.57
C ASP A 69 -20.57 3.81 -4.99
N GLY A 70 -19.27 3.79 -5.22
CA GLY A 70 -18.69 3.91 -6.56
C GLY A 70 -19.13 2.76 -7.46
N ALA A 71 -19.28 1.53 -6.92
CA ALA A 71 -19.74 0.38 -7.70
C ALA A 71 -21.18 0.54 -8.20
N ALA A 72 -22.08 1.08 -7.37
CA ALA A 72 -23.45 1.39 -7.76
C ALA A 72 -23.50 2.40 -8.93
N ARG A 73 -22.54 3.33 -8.98
CA ARG A 73 -22.43 4.38 -10.02
C ARG A 73 -21.50 4.02 -11.18
N ARG A 74 -20.76 2.92 -11.08
CA ARG A 74 -19.67 2.54 -12.00
C ARG A 74 -18.59 3.63 -12.08
N GLU A 75 -18.23 4.16 -10.92
CA GLU A 75 -17.24 5.21 -10.76
C GLU A 75 -16.03 4.71 -9.99
N ARG A 76 -14.86 5.23 -10.35
CA ARG A 76 -13.60 4.96 -9.67
C ARG A 76 -13.61 5.39 -8.19
N ARG A 77 -14.21 6.53 -7.89
CA ARG A 77 -14.16 7.17 -6.56
C ARG A 77 -15.39 6.79 -5.74
N ASN A 78 -15.33 6.96 -4.42
CA ASN A 78 -16.51 6.74 -3.56
C ASN A 78 -17.49 7.91 -3.64
N ALA A 79 -18.58 7.89 -2.86
CA ALA A 79 -19.59 8.93 -2.86
C ALA A 79 -19.08 10.34 -2.51
N ARG A 80 -17.94 10.43 -1.82
CA ARG A 80 -17.27 11.70 -1.48
C ARG A 80 -16.19 12.11 -2.47
N GLY A 81 -16.04 11.41 -3.59
CA GLY A 81 -15.02 11.69 -4.59
C GLY A 81 -13.60 11.30 -4.17
N ILE A 82 -13.45 10.47 -3.14
CA ILE A 82 -12.15 9.96 -2.66
C ILE A 82 -11.74 8.74 -3.49
N ASP A 83 -10.50 8.72 -3.97
CA ASP A 83 -9.88 7.51 -4.52
C ASP A 83 -9.42 6.64 -3.34
N LEU A 84 -10.13 5.55 -3.06
CA LEU A 84 -9.88 4.73 -1.87
C LEU A 84 -8.45 4.16 -1.85
N ASN A 85 -7.89 3.81 -3.01
CA ASN A 85 -6.51 3.33 -3.12
C ASN A 85 -5.48 4.49 -3.01
N ARG A 86 -5.88 5.66 -2.52
CA ARG A 86 -5.02 6.78 -2.13
C ARG A 86 -5.30 7.25 -0.70
N ASP A 87 -6.10 6.51 0.07
CA ASP A 87 -6.57 6.90 1.38
C ASP A 87 -6.00 6.04 2.53
N HIS A 88 -5.06 5.12 2.25
CA HIS A 88 -4.50 4.22 3.29
C HIS A 88 -3.55 4.90 4.28
N GLN A 89 -3.20 6.16 4.05
CA GLN A 89 -2.48 6.98 5.02
C GLN A 89 -3.42 7.91 5.82
N TRP A 90 -4.43 8.49 5.16
CA TRP A 90 -5.28 9.50 5.78
C TRP A 90 -6.48 8.87 6.50
N LEU A 91 -7.00 7.74 6.00
CA LEU A 91 -8.22 7.11 6.49
C LEU A 91 -9.38 8.12 6.53
N ALA A 92 -9.52 8.92 5.48
CA ALA A 92 -10.55 9.94 5.36
C ALA A 92 -11.94 9.35 5.10
N SER A 93 -11.99 8.25 4.35
CA SER A 93 -13.21 7.56 3.94
C SER A 93 -13.70 6.52 4.96
N ALA A 94 -15.01 6.37 5.09
CA ALA A 94 -15.63 5.33 5.92
C ALA A 94 -15.18 3.92 5.49
N GLU A 95 -15.06 3.69 4.18
CA GLU A 95 -14.68 2.40 3.61
C GLU A 95 -13.26 1.97 4.02
N VAL A 96 -12.27 2.87 3.87
CA VAL A 96 -10.89 2.53 4.22
C VAL A 96 -10.71 2.45 5.74
N ARG A 97 -11.44 3.23 6.54
CA ARG A 97 -11.49 3.04 8.00
C ARG A 97 -12.01 1.66 8.38
N ALA A 98 -13.10 1.21 7.74
CA ALA A 98 -13.67 -0.11 7.97
C ALA A 98 -12.67 -1.22 7.63
N LEU A 99 -11.97 -1.10 6.50
CA LEU A 99 -10.92 -2.06 6.10
C LEU A 99 -9.77 -2.11 7.11
N HIS A 100 -9.24 -0.97 7.54
CA HIS A 100 -8.16 -0.94 8.53
C HIS A 100 -8.61 -1.49 9.90
N ALA A 101 -9.84 -1.19 10.32
CA ALA A 101 -10.41 -1.78 11.53
C ALA A 101 -10.53 -3.31 11.42
N PHE A 102 -10.96 -3.82 10.27
CA PHE A 102 -11.01 -5.26 10.00
C PHE A 102 -9.62 -5.90 10.00
N VAL A 103 -8.63 -5.30 9.31
CA VAL A 103 -7.25 -5.80 9.30
C VAL A 103 -6.67 -5.92 10.71
N ARG A 104 -6.91 -4.93 11.58
CA ARG A 104 -6.48 -5.01 12.98
C ARG A 104 -7.18 -6.11 13.76
N ALA A 105 -8.49 -6.24 13.59
CA ALA A 105 -9.28 -7.22 14.34
C ALA A 105 -9.03 -8.66 13.88
N TRP A 106 -8.89 -8.87 12.57
CA TRP A 106 -8.74 -10.20 11.96
C TRP A 106 -7.28 -10.64 11.79
N ARG A 107 -6.33 -9.69 11.81
CA ARG A 107 -4.88 -9.91 11.72
C ARG A 107 -4.48 -10.85 10.57
N PRO A 108 -4.70 -10.49 9.29
CA PRO A 108 -4.25 -11.30 8.16
C PRO A 108 -2.72 -11.50 8.19
N HIS A 109 -2.26 -12.65 7.73
CA HIS A 109 -0.85 -12.94 7.48
C HIS A 109 -0.40 -12.48 6.09
N LEU A 110 -1.32 -12.43 5.12
CA LEU A 110 -1.09 -11.96 3.75
C LEU A 110 -2.31 -11.20 3.23
N VAL A 111 -2.08 -10.12 2.47
CA VAL A 111 -3.15 -9.36 1.79
C VAL A 111 -2.92 -9.34 0.28
N VAL A 112 -3.98 -9.53 -0.51
CA VAL A 112 -3.96 -9.31 -1.97
C VAL A 112 -4.93 -8.19 -2.30
N ASP A 113 -4.40 -7.10 -2.85
CA ASP A 113 -5.15 -5.96 -3.38
C ASP A 113 -5.41 -6.15 -4.88
N VAL A 114 -6.66 -6.47 -5.23
CA VAL A 114 -7.09 -6.87 -6.57
C VAL A 114 -7.73 -5.69 -7.29
N HIS A 115 -7.14 -5.39 -8.45
CA HIS A 115 -7.46 -4.28 -9.32
C HIS A 115 -7.59 -4.73 -10.76
N THR A 116 -8.00 -3.79 -11.62
CA THR A 116 -7.88 -3.98 -13.07
C THR A 116 -7.33 -2.76 -13.78
N TYR A 117 -6.64 -2.97 -14.90
CA TYR A 117 -6.05 -1.90 -15.70
C TYR A 117 -6.58 -1.90 -17.14
N PRO A 118 -6.81 -0.73 -17.76
CA PRO A 118 -7.08 -0.66 -19.19
C PRO A 118 -5.83 -0.97 -20.01
N SER A 119 -5.96 -1.86 -20.99
CA SER A 119 -4.87 -2.27 -21.89
C SER A 119 -4.36 -1.13 -22.78
N ARG A 120 -5.28 -0.26 -23.22
CA ARG A 120 -5.00 0.94 -24.02
C ARG A 120 -4.72 2.12 -23.10
N ARG A 121 -3.44 2.50 -22.96
CA ARG A 121 -3.01 3.65 -22.17
C ARG A 121 -2.55 4.76 -23.12
N LYS A 122 -2.99 6.01 -22.89
CA LYS A 122 -2.65 7.17 -23.73
C LYS A 122 -1.16 7.24 -24.10
N ARG A 123 -0.26 7.11 -23.12
CA ARG A 123 1.19 7.18 -23.33
C ARG A 123 1.79 6.03 -24.12
N LEU A 124 1.19 4.84 -24.06
CA LEU A 124 1.65 3.70 -24.84
C LEU A 124 1.13 3.78 -26.28
N LEU A 125 -0.09 4.30 -26.47
CA LEU A 125 -0.66 4.55 -27.79
C LEU A 125 0.12 5.61 -28.58
N GLU A 126 0.80 6.55 -27.91
CA GLU A 126 1.75 7.49 -28.54
C GLU A 126 2.94 6.76 -29.21
N HIS A 127 3.12 5.46 -28.95
CA HIS A 127 4.15 4.59 -29.51
C HIS A 127 3.57 3.34 -30.20
N ASP A 128 2.27 3.34 -30.54
CA ASP A 128 1.53 2.20 -31.11
C ASP A 128 1.54 0.93 -30.23
N LEU A 129 1.74 1.09 -28.91
CA LEU A 129 1.79 -0.01 -27.95
C LEU A 129 0.47 -0.15 -27.17
N VAL A 130 -0.02 -1.39 -27.07
CA VAL A 130 -1.15 -1.80 -26.24
C VAL A 130 -0.70 -2.94 -25.34
N HIS A 131 -0.98 -2.87 -24.03
CA HIS A 131 -0.64 -3.99 -23.15
C HIS A 131 -1.39 -5.27 -23.56
N CYS A 132 -0.66 -6.36 -23.70
CA CYS A 132 -1.21 -7.69 -24.00
C CYS A 132 -1.18 -8.68 -22.82
N HIS A 133 -0.72 -8.23 -21.64
CA HIS A 133 -0.69 -9.07 -20.44
C HIS A 133 -2.10 -9.32 -19.94
N ASP A 134 -2.32 -10.48 -19.33
CA ASP A 134 -3.60 -10.84 -18.74
C ASP A 134 -3.66 -10.39 -17.29
N VAL A 135 -2.52 -10.50 -16.58
CA VAL A 135 -2.35 -10.06 -15.20
C VAL A 135 -0.99 -9.38 -15.02
N PHE A 136 -0.98 -8.24 -14.35
CA PHE A 136 0.22 -7.68 -13.75
C PHE A 136 0.23 -7.93 -12.24
N LEU A 137 1.41 -8.17 -11.67
CA LEU A 137 1.61 -8.33 -10.23
C LEU A 137 2.61 -7.31 -9.72
N ASP A 138 2.53 -6.93 -8.45
CA ASP A 138 3.60 -6.15 -7.82
C ASP A 138 3.60 -6.30 -6.29
N HIS A 139 4.71 -5.96 -5.67
CA HIS A 139 4.92 -6.07 -4.21
C HIS A 139 5.20 -4.68 -3.60
N PRO A 140 5.21 -4.53 -2.27
CA PRO A 140 5.48 -3.24 -1.63
C PRO A 140 6.89 -2.78 -1.98
N THR A 141 7.03 -1.52 -2.34
CA THR A 141 8.32 -0.93 -2.75
C THR A 141 8.76 0.22 -1.84
N HIS A 142 7.92 0.66 -0.91
CA HIS A 142 8.32 1.67 0.07
C HIS A 142 9.44 1.11 0.98
N PRO A 143 10.59 1.79 1.11
CA PRO A 143 11.76 1.22 1.78
C PRO A 143 11.62 1.11 3.31
N GLY A 144 10.71 1.87 3.92
CA GLY A 144 10.35 1.73 5.34
C GLY A 144 9.47 0.52 5.68
N VAL A 145 8.99 -0.26 4.70
CA VAL A 145 8.29 -1.53 4.98
C VAL A 145 9.32 -2.56 5.48
N ALA A 146 8.91 -3.38 6.45
CA ALA A 146 9.75 -4.45 7.01
C ALA A 146 10.44 -5.26 5.88
N PRO A 147 11.78 -5.42 5.92
CA PRO A 147 12.51 -6.13 4.88
C PRO A 147 12.01 -7.54 4.62
N ALA A 148 11.68 -8.30 5.68
CA ALA A 148 11.14 -9.66 5.58
C ALA A 148 9.79 -9.70 4.84
N ALA A 149 8.86 -8.80 5.17
CA ALA A 149 7.57 -8.68 4.48
C ALA A 149 7.74 -8.36 2.98
N ARG A 150 8.69 -7.48 2.64
CA ARG A 150 9.01 -7.16 1.23
C ARG A 150 9.63 -8.35 0.50
N ALA A 151 10.54 -9.08 1.15
CA ALA A 151 11.20 -10.24 0.57
C ALA A 151 10.20 -11.35 0.24
N ILE A 152 9.31 -11.68 1.19
CA ILE A 152 8.22 -12.64 0.99
C ILE A 152 7.32 -12.21 -0.17
N ALA A 153 6.83 -10.97 -0.15
CA ALA A 153 5.96 -10.47 -1.20
C ALA A 153 6.64 -10.47 -2.58
N SER A 154 7.92 -10.12 -2.65
CA SER A 154 8.69 -10.13 -3.91
C SER A 154 8.91 -11.54 -4.45
N GLY A 155 9.25 -12.50 -3.60
CA GLY A 155 9.40 -13.91 -3.98
C GLY A 155 8.08 -14.48 -4.51
N LEU A 156 7.00 -14.24 -3.78
CA LEU A 156 5.64 -14.65 -4.16
C LEU A 156 5.18 -14.05 -5.49
N VAL A 157 5.51 -12.77 -5.79
CA VAL A 157 5.27 -12.20 -7.12
C VAL A 157 6.00 -13.00 -8.20
N GLY A 158 7.27 -13.33 -7.98
CA GLY A 158 8.07 -14.10 -8.94
C GLY A 158 7.48 -15.50 -9.19
N GLU A 159 7.13 -16.22 -8.12
CA GLU A 159 6.53 -17.55 -8.22
C GLU A 159 5.14 -17.53 -8.88
N THR A 160 4.32 -16.51 -8.59
CA THR A 160 3.00 -16.36 -9.21
C THR A 160 3.13 -16.04 -10.71
N VAL A 161 4.08 -15.18 -11.10
CA VAL A 161 4.37 -14.92 -12.52
C VAL A 161 4.81 -16.21 -13.21
N ALA A 162 5.73 -16.97 -12.63
CA ALA A 162 6.18 -18.24 -13.20
C ALA A 162 5.03 -19.26 -13.35
N ALA A 163 4.12 -19.33 -12.38
CA ALA A 163 2.95 -20.20 -12.44
C ALA A 163 1.98 -19.79 -13.55
N LEU A 164 1.72 -18.48 -13.72
CA LEU A 164 0.88 -17.96 -14.79
C LEU A 164 1.47 -18.20 -16.18
N ASP A 165 2.78 -17.97 -16.32
CA ASP A 165 3.48 -18.19 -17.58
C ASP A 165 3.46 -19.69 -17.97
N ALA A 166 3.64 -20.59 -16.99
CA ALA A 166 3.48 -22.03 -17.19
C ALA A 166 2.03 -22.43 -17.53
N GLY A 167 1.04 -21.68 -17.04
CA GLY A 167 -0.37 -21.79 -17.39
C GLY A 167 -0.74 -21.20 -18.75
N GLY A 168 0.22 -20.64 -19.50
CA GLY A 168 -0.01 -20.03 -20.80
C GLY A 168 -0.61 -18.61 -20.75
N PHE A 169 -0.63 -17.98 -19.58
CA PHE A 169 -1.06 -16.59 -19.41
C PHE A 169 0.11 -15.63 -19.55
N ARG A 170 -0.12 -14.43 -20.09
CA ARG A 170 0.93 -13.40 -20.13
C ARG A 170 0.92 -12.62 -18.84
N SER A 171 1.98 -12.76 -18.05
CA SER A 171 2.11 -12.05 -16.80
C SER A 171 3.45 -11.34 -16.66
N ALA A 172 3.50 -10.33 -15.80
CA ALA A 172 4.74 -9.62 -15.50
C ALA A 172 4.57 -8.78 -14.23
N ARG A 173 5.68 -8.20 -13.76
CA ARG A 173 5.59 -7.09 -12.81
C ARG A 173 4.88 -5.89 -13.45
N TYR A 174 4.03 -5.19 -12.71
CA TYR A 174 3.34 -4.02 -13.24
C TYR A 174 4.34 -2.94 -13.65
N VAL A 175 4.26 -2.46 -14.90
CA VAL A 175 5.11 -1.40 -15.45
C VAL A 175 4.25 -0.26 -15.95
N VAL A 176 4.66 0.97 -15.61
CA VAL A 176 3.97 2.21 -15.99
C VAL A 176 4.94 3.13 -16.72
N LEU A 177 4.55 3.53 -17.94
CA LEU A 177 5.17 4.65 -18.66
C LEU A 177 4.60 5.97 -18.14
N THR A 178 5.47 6.78 -17.54
CA THR A 178 5.09 8.06 -16.93
C THR A 178 5.02 9.18 -17.97
N ALA A 179 4.35 10.28 -17.61
CA ALA A 179 4.26 11.47 -18.47
C ALA A 179 5.62 12.13 -18.79
N THR A 180 6.67 11.81 -18.03
CA THR A 180 8.04 12.31 -18.29
C THR A 180 8.88 11.34 -19.13
N GLY A 181 8.25 10.32 -19.73
CA GLY A 181 8.93 9.31 -20.56
C GLY A 181 9.80 8.34 -19.76
N ARG A 182 9.59 8.23 -18.43
CA ARG A 182 10.30 7.25 -17.58
C ARG A 182 9.42 6.05 -17.32
N LEU A 183 10.04 4.88 -17.22
CA LEU A 183 9.39 3.65 -16.80
C LEU A 183 9.57 3.46 -15.30
N ARG A 184 8.56 2.90 -14.65
CA ARG A 184 8.66 2.44 -13.26
C ARG A 184 7.71 1.29 -13.02
N HIS A 185 7.99 0.52 -11.98
CA HIS A 185 6.96 -0.30 -11.35
C HIS A 185 5.91 0.58 -10.65
N SER A 186 4.99 -0.03 -9.91
CA SER A 186 3.94 0.71 -9.20
C SER A 186 4.50 1.79 -8.27
N THR A 187 3.61 2.60 -7.70
CA THR A 187 4.03 3.69 -6.82
C THR A 187 4.76 3.16 -5.59
N SER A 188 5.58 3.99 -4.95
CA SER A 188 6.16 3.64 -3.64
C SER A 188 5.47 4.43 -2.54
N SER A 189 4.17 4.76 -2.74
CA SER A 189 3.43 5.64 -1.85
C SER A 189 2.67 4.84 -0.81
N VAL A 190 2.78 5.24 0.45
CA VAL A 190 2.05 4.63 1.58
C VAL A 190 0.54 4.94 1.57
N ALA A 191 0.09 5.76 0.60
CA ALA A 191 -1.32 6.05 0.38
C ALA A 191 -2.06 4.91 -0.35
N ASP A 192 -1.34 4.03 -1.07
CA ASP A 192 -1.91 2.83 -1.68
C ASP A 192 -1.99 1.68 -0.68
N ALA A 193 -2.95 0.76 -0.87
CA ALA A 193 -3.21 -0.34 0.07
C ALA A 193 -1.97 -1.21 0.28
N ARG A 194 -1.32 -1.57 -0.82
CA ARG A 194 -0.15 -2.44 -0.81
C ARG A 194 0.99 -1.87 0.05
N ASN A 195 1.45 -0.64 -0.19
CA ASN A 195 2.51 -0.08 0.65
C ASN A 195 1.99 0.32 2.04
N GLY A 196 0.78 0.88 2.13
CA GLY A 196 0.21 1.40 3.36
C GLY A 196 -0.08 0.32 4.40
N LEU A 197 -0.75 -0.76 4.00
CA LEU A 197 -1.03 -1.90 4.88
C LEU A 197 0.25 -2.64 5.26
N ALA A 198 1.17 -2.87 4.30
CA ALA A 198 2.45 -3.51 4.60
C ALA A 198 3.29 -2.70 5.59
N LEU A 199 3.35 -1.37 5.42
CA LEU A 199 4.08 -0.49 6.34
C LEU A 199 3.43 -0.46 7.72
N ARG A 200 2.11 -0.29 7.78
CA ARG A 200 1.37 -0.12 9.03
C ARG A 200 1.38 -1.40 9.86
N TYR A 201 1.22 -2.56 9.23
CA TYR A 201 0.95 -3.82 9.93
C TYR A 201 2.07 -4.87 9.78
N GLY A 202 3.17 -4.53 9.10
CA GLY A 202 4.35 -5.40 9.02
C GLY A 202 4.14 -6.71 8.26
N MET A 203 3.12 -6.80 7.41
CA MET A 203 2.73 -8.01 6.68
C MET A 203 3.05 -7.92 5.17
N PRO A 204 3.26 -9.04 4.47
CA PRO A 204 3.34 -9.05 3.02
C PRO A 204 1.99 -8.66 2.42
N THR A 205 2.04 -7.89 1.34
CA THR A 205 0.84 -7.53 0.57
C THR A 205 1.17 -7.57 -0.91
N LEU A 206 0.23 -7.97 -1.75
CA LEU A 206 0.40 -8.01 -3.20
C LEU A 206 -0.57 -7.06 -3.88
N LEU A 207 -0.15 -6.52 -5.03
CA LEU A 207 -1.04 -5.95 -6.02
C LEU A 207 -1.25 -6.98 -7.13
N LEU A 208 -2.50 -7.20 -7.51
CA LEU A 208 -2.89 -7.96 -8.69
C LEU A 208 -3.72 -7.04 -9.58
N GLU A 209 -3.26 -6.79 -10.80
CA GLU A 209 -3.88 -5.91 -11.78
C GLU A 209 -4.30 -6.74 -12.99
N GLY A 210 -5.57 -7.14 -13.05
CA GLY A 210 -6.12 -7.88 -14.18
C GLY A 210 -6.40 -6.98 -15.38
N ARG A 211 -6.20 -7.45 -16.61
CA ARG A 211 -6.55 -6.65 -17.79
C ARG A 211 -8.04 -6.39 -17.85
N GLN A 212 -8.45 -5.14 -18.08
CA GLN A 212 -9.84 -4.83 -18.39
C GLN A 212 -10.15 -5.31 -19.81
N PRO A 213 -11.14 -6.20 -20.00
CA PRO A 213 -11.59 -6.57 -21.33
C PRO A 213 -12.23 -5.38 -22.02
N THR A 214 -11.97 -5.28 -23.32
CA THR A 214 -12.50 -4.26 -24.21
C THR A 214 -13.61 -4.84 -25.10
N ARG A 215 -14.28 -3.98 -25.88
CA ARG A 215 -15.25 -4.44 -26.89
C ARG A 215 -14.61 -5.25 -28.02
N MET A 216 -13.30 -5.09 -28.22
CA MET A 216 -12.54 -5.82 -29.24
C MET A 216 -12.17 -7.25 -28.80
N ASP A 217 -12.23 -7.55 -27.51
CA ASP A 217 -11.91 -8.89 -27.01
C ASP A 217 -13.08 -9.84 -27.27
N ALA A 218 -12.86 -10.93 -28.00
CA ALA A 218 -13.85 -11.97 -28.26
C ALA A 218 -14.23 -12.74 -26.97
N PRO A 219 -15.38 -13.45 -26.92
CA PRO A 219 -15.77 -14.20 -25.73
C PRO A 219 -14.68 -15.13 -25.15
N PRO A 220 -13.90 -15.89 -25.96
CA PRO A 220 -12.81 -16.71 -25.44
C PRO A 220 -11.67 -15.89 -24.81
N GLU A 221 -11.28 -14.75 -25.41
CA GLU A 221 -10.26 -13.86 -24.84
C GLU A 221 -10.74 -13.27 -23.50
N ARG A 222 -12.02 -12.90 -23.42
CA ARG A 222 -12.61 -12.43 -22.15
C ARG A 222 -12.64 -13.53 -21.10
N ALA A 223 -12.79 -14.79 -21.48
CA ALA A 223 -12.69 -15.92 -20.56
C ALA A 223 -11.24 -16.11 -20.10
N HIS A 224 -10.28 -16.13 -21.03
CA HIS A 224 -8.86 -16.24 -20.74
C HIS A 224 -8.37 -15.18 -19.74
N ILE A 225 -8.78 -13.91 -19.88
CA ILE A 225 -8.44 -12.86 -18.90
C ILE A 225 -8.99 -13.18 -17.49
N ARG A 226 -10.22 -13.69 -17.40
CA ARG A 226 -10.82 -14.05 -16.11
C ARG A 226 -10.11 -15.24 -15.49
N ASP A 227 -9.78 -16.23 -16.30
CA ASP A 227 -9.08 -17.44 -15.89
C ASP A 227 -7.67 -17.09 -15.40
N ALA A 228 -6.99 -16.13 -16.05
CA ALA A 228 -5.70 -15.62 -15.59
C ALA A 228 -5.78 -14.99 -14.19
N MET A 229 -6.80 -14.15 -13.93
CA MET A 229 -7.00 -13.55 -12.61
C MET A 229 -7.33 -14.60 -11.54
N GLN A 230 -8.14 -15.61 -11.91
CA GLN A 230 -8.50 -16.69 -11.01
C GLN A 230 -7.28 -17.57 -10.69
N MET A 231 -6.51 -17.98 -11.70
CA MET A 231 -5.28 -18.74 -11.53
C MET A 231 -4.27 -17.98 -10.68
N ALA A 232 -4.09 -16.67 -10.89
CA ALA A 232 -3.19 -15.85 -10.08
C ALA A 232 -3.58 -15.90 -8.59
N LEU A 233 -4.88 -15.72 -8.28
CA LEU A 233 -5.37 -15.82 -6.90
C LEU A 233 -5.20 -17.23 -6.33
N GLU A 234 -5.53 -18.27 -7.09
CA GLU A 234 -5.37 -19.67 -6.65
C GLU A 234 -3.90 -20.05 -6.42
N SER A 235 -2.98 -19.59 -7.27
CA SER A 235 -1.54 -19.75 -7.09
C SER A 235 -1.06 -19.07 -5.81
N ILE A 236 -1.54 -17.86 -5.51
CA ILE A 236 -1.20 -17.17 -4.26
C ILE A 236 -1.73 -17.91 -3.02
N VAL A 237 -2.99 -18.39 -3.07
CA VAL A 237 -3.58 -19.16 -1.97
C VAL A 237 -2.82 -20.48 -1.77
N GLY A 238 -2.53 -21.20 -2.85
CA GLY A 238 -1.77 -22.45 -2.82
C GLY A 238 -0.34 -22.26 -2.31
N TRP A 239 0.33 -21.19 -2.71
CA TRP A 239 1.65 -20.84 -2.19
C TRP A 239 1.60 -20.57 -0.69
N ALA A 240 0.60 -19.82 -0.22
CA ALA A 240 0.47 -19.49 1.20
C ALA A 240 0.23 -20.74 2.06
N GLU A 241 -0.53 -21.72 1.55
CA GLU A 241 -0.71 -23.04 2.18
C GLU A 241 0.60 -23.82 2.28
N GLN A 242 1.36 -23.90 1.18
CA GLN A 242 2.63 -24.62 1.11
C GLN A 242 3.73 -23.97 1.97
N ASN A 243 3.67 -22.65 2.11
CA ASN A 243 4.67 -21.84 2.81
C ASN A 243 4.13 -21.30 4.16
N GLN A 244 3.25 -22.06 4.82
CA GLN A 244 2.62 -21.68 6.08
C GLN A 244 3.62 -21.10 7.09
N ASN A 245 4.73 -21.80 7.33
CA ASN A 245 5.75 -21.38 8.32
C ASN A 245 6.37 -20.01 7.98
N VAL A 246 6.53 -19.71 6.68
CA VAL A 246 7.09 -18.44 6.21
C VAL A 246 6.07 -17.33 6.36
N VAL A 247 4.83 -17.54 5.91
CA VAL A 247 3.79 -16.50 5.92
C VAL A 247 3.27 -16.20 7.34
N THR A 248 3.24 -17.17 8.24
CA THR A 248 2.83 -16.98 9.64
C THR A 248 3.97 -16.55 10.55
N SER A 249 5.21 -16.48 10.04
CA SER A 249 6.36 -16.04 10.84
C SER A 249 6.17 -14.60 11.32
N ARG A 250 6.71 -14.28 12.51
CA ARG A 250 6.78 -12.89 12.95
C ARG A 250 7.83 -12.17 12.12
N LEU A 251 7.42 -11.24 11.27
CA LEU A 251 8.25 -10.60 10.25
C LEU A 251 9.20 -9.50 10.77
N GLY A 252 9.61 -9.61 12.04
CA GLY A 252 10.44 -8.66 12.75
C GLY A 252 9.64 -7.48 13.30
N ALA A 253 9.58 -7.41 14.62
CA ALA A 253 9.14 -6.24 15.37
C ALA A 253 9.89 -4.97 14.92
N ALA A 254 9.25 -3.82 15.09
CA ALA A 254 9.98 -2.55 15.03
C ALA A 254 10.50 -2.26 16.44
N GLU A 255 11.81 -2.17 16.58
CA GLU A 255 12.46 -1.99 17.89
C GLU A 255 13.12 -0.61 17.99
N PRO A 256 13.13 0.02 19.17
CA PRO A 256 13.97 1.19 19.41
C PRO A 256 15.42 0.91 18.98
N GLY A 257 16.04 1.87 18.30
CA GLY A 257 17.38 1.71 17.71
C GLY A 257 17.41 1.20 16.27
N GLU A 258 16.32 0.66 15.73
CA GLU A 258 16.27 0.21 14.33
C GLU A 258 16.41 1.40 13.35
N GLN A 259 17.12 1.19 12.25
CA GLN A 259 17.17 2.15 11.13
C GLN A 259 15.97 1.99 10.19
N VAL A 260 15.20 3.05 10.01
CA VAL A 260 14.03 3.08 9.12
C VAL A 260 14.18 4.16 8.06
N THR A 261 14.04 3.76 6.78
CA THR A 261 14.05 4.71 5.66
C THR A 261 12.78 5.54 5.61
N VAL A 262 12.93 6.84 5.87
CA VAL A 262 11.84 7.82 5.79
C VAL A 262 11.89 8.64 4.51
N ARG A 263 13.07 8.78 3.87
CA ARG A 263 13.22 9.49 2.59
C ARG A 263 13.99 8.67 1.57
N PHE A 264 13.55 8.70 0.33
CA PHE A 264 14.17 7.96 -0.75
C PHE A 264 13.96 8.64 -2.10
N ARG A 265 14.68 8.16 -3.11
CA ARG A 265 14.49 8.53 -4.52
C ARG A 265 14.48 7.31 -5.42
N ARG A 266 13.78 7.40 -6.55
CA ARG A 266 13.88 6.39 -7.60
C ARG A 266 15.25 6.46 -8.25
N VAL A 267 15.83 5.29 -8.51
CA VAL A 267 17.13 5.16 -9.16
C VAL A 267 16.91 4.69 -10.59
N ARG A 268 17.64 5.30 -11.54
CA ARG A 268 17.65 4.83 -12.92
C ARG A 268 18.48 3.55 -12.99
N GLU A 269 17.93 2.55 -13.64
CA GLU A 269 18.58 1.29 -13.95
C GLU A 269 19.25 1.42 -15.32
N THR A 270 20.37 0.71 -15.49
CA THR A 270 21.08 0.61 -16.77
C THR A 270 20.37 -0.36 -17.72
N ALA A 271 19.63 -1.31 -17.17
CA ALA A 271 18.87 -2.29 -17.93
C ALA A 271 17.72 -1.64 -18.72
N LEU A 272 17.59 -2.05 -19.97
CA LEU A 272 16.48 -1.68 -20.83
C LEU A 272 15.27 -2.55 -20.46
N CYS A 273 14.09 -1.94 -20.36
CA CYS A 273 12.86 -2.68 -20.07
C CYS A 273 12.27 -3.21 -21.39
N ARG A 274 12.27 -4.55 -21.52
CA ARG A 274 11.63 -5.26 -22.63
C ARG A 274 10.38 -5.95 -22.11
N LEU A 275 9.29 -5.83 -22.86
CA LEU A 275 8.03 -6.43 -22.49
C LEU A 275 7.20 -6.69 -23.75
N ALA A 276 6.33 -7.70 -23.71
CA ALA A 276 5.42 -7.97 -24.81
C ALA A 276 4.34 -6.87 -24.93
N PHE A 277 4.12 -6.39 -26.15
CA PHE A 277 3.02 -5.48 -26.46
C PHE A 277 2.30 -5.94 -27.70
N LYS A 278 0.99 -5.66 -27.72
CA LYS A 278 0.18 -5.73 -28.91
C LYS A 278 0.35 -4.42 -29.68
N ASP A 279 0.68 -4.53 -30.95
CA ASP A 279 0.72 -3.41 -31.88
C ASP A 279 -0.69 -2.85 -32.09
N ALA A 280 -0.86 -1.53 -31.99
CA ALA A 280 -2.15 -0.87 -31.99
C ALA A 280 -2.91 -0.99 -33.33
N VAL A 281 -2.21 -1.27 -34.43
CA VAL A 281 -2.74 -1.33 -35.79
C VAL A 281 -2.89 -2.77 -36.26
N SER A 282 -1.78 -3.50 -36.33
CA SER A 282 -1.71 -4.88 -36.84
C SER A 282 -2.22 -5.93 -35.86
N ASN A 283 -2.41 -5.57 -34.58
CA ASN A 283 -2.75 -6.50 -33.49
C ASN A 283 -1.69 -7.58 -33.22
N ALA A 284 -0.54 -7.56 -33.89
CA ALA A 284 0.55 -8.51 -33.64
C ALA A 284 1.15 -8.29 -32.25
N ILE A 285 1.46 -9.36 -31.53
CA ILE A 285 2.18 -9.28 -30.26
C ILE A 285 3.67 -9.41 -30.54
N ARG A 286 4.48 -8.48 -30.03
CA ARG A 286 5.93 -8.47 -30.17
C ARG A 286 6.57 -8.05 -28.86
N GLU A 287 7.77 -8.56 -28.60
CA GLU A 287 8.60 -8.00 -27.55
C GLU A 287 9.13 -6.63 -28.01
N VAL A 288 8.87 -5.61 -27.20
CA VAL A 288 9.28 -4.24 -27.50
C VAL A 288 10.13 -3.72 -26.36
N GLN A 289 11.22 -3.06 -26.72
CA GLN A 289 11.97 -2.23 -25.79
C GLN A 289 11.20 -0.92 -25.56
N LEU A 290 10.76 -0.70 -24.33
CA LEU A 290 9.99 0.49 -23.98
C LEU A 290 10.86 1.76 -24.06
N PRO A 291 10.25 2.90 -24.43
CA PRO A 291 10.96 4.17 -24.49
C PRO A 291 11.26 4.67 -23.07
N GLY A 292 12.55 4.88 -22.79
CA GLY A 292 13.04 5.55 -21.60
C GLY A 292 13.66 4.65 -20.52
N PRO A 293 14.39 5.25 -19.57
CA PRO A 293 15.09 4.49 -18.54
C PRO A 293 14.10 3.90 -17.54
N LEU A 294 14.34 2.65 -17.16
CA LEU A 294 13.64 2.00 -16.05
C LEU A 294 14.11 2.62 -14.72
N ALA A 295 13.14 3.00 -13.89
CA ALA A 295 13.36 3.43 -12.52
C ALA A 295 12.44 2.64 -11.58
N GLY A 296 12.58 1.31 -11.66
CA GLY A 296 11.79 0.33 -10.93
C GLY A 296 12.11 0.37 -9.44
N ASN A 297 13.39 0.55 -9.11
CA ASN A 297 13.89 0.54 -7.74
C ASN A 297 13.96 1.93 -7.08
N VAL A 298 14.00 1.91 -5.75
CA VAL A 298 14.20 3.08 -4.90
C VAL A 298 15.47 2.92 -4.06
N ARG A 299 16.14 4.04 -3.78
CA ARG A 299 17.31 4.12 -2.89
C ARG A 299 17.03 5.08 -1.75
N ALA A 300 17.36 4.65 -0.54
CA ALA A 300 17.31 5.47 0.65
C ALA A 300 18.17 6.73 0.46
N THR A 301 17.64 7.86 0.92
CA THR A 301 18.35 9.14 1.00
C THR A 301 18.34 9.69 2.42
N ARG A 302 17.48 9.15 3.29
CA ARG A 302 17.48 9.42 4.72
C ARG A 302 16.87 8.25 5.47
N ASP A 303 17.64 7.76 6.42
CA ASP A 303 17.19 6.84 7.45
C ASP A 303 17.15 7.57 8.79
N VAL A 304 16.31 7.09 9.69
CA VAL A 304 16.27 7.52 11.09
C VAL A 304 16.39 6.32 11.99
N THR A 305 17.07 6.49 13.12
CA THR A 305 17.01 5.55 14.25
C THR A 305 15.65 5.68 14.91
N LEU A 306 14.95 4.57 15.16
CA LEU A 306 13.69 4.59 15.90
C LEU A 306 13.92 5.01 17.36
N PRO A 307 13.17 5.98 17.89
CA PRO A 307 13.19 6.30 19.32
C PRO A 307 12.45 5.24 20.13
N THR A 308 12.46 5.33 21.45
CA THR A 308 11.61 4.51 22.32
C THR A 308 10.13 4.89 22.18
N ALA A 309 9.84 6.19 22.00
CA ALA A 309 8.49 6.68 21.71
C ALA A 309 8.51 8.01 20.95
N TYR A 310 7.37 8.37 20.36
CA TYR A 310 7.09 9.73 19.89
C TYR A 310 6.18 10.44 20.87
N ALA A 311 6.51 11.67 21.27
CA ALA A 311 5.64 12.51 22.08
C ALA A 311 4.97 13.57 21.20
N ILE A 312 3.64 13.52 21.13
CA ILE A 312 2.83 14.43 20.31
C ILE A 312 2.06 15.39 21.21
N PRO A 313 2.12 16.71 21.02
CA PRO A 313 1.35 17.64 21.85
C PRO A 313 -0.14 17.35 21.77
N THR A 314 -0.82 17.33 22.92
CA THR A 314 -2.27 17.06 23.03
C THR A 314 -3.13 18.09 22.29
N THR A 315 -2.58 19.26 21.99
CA THR A 315 -3.22 20.30 21.17
C THR A 315 -3.39 19.90 19.69
N HIS A 316 -2.68 18.87 19.21
CA HIS A 316 -2.77 18.40 17.82
C HIS A 316 -3.86 17.33 17.66
N GLY A 317 -5.10 17.66 17.99
CA GLY A 317 -6.24 16.72 18.01
C GLY A 317 -6.43 15.95 16.69
N ALA A 318 -6.39 16.63 15.55
CA ALA A 318 -6.56 15.99 14.23
C ALA A 318 -5.48 14.94 13.91
N LEU A 319 -4.24 15.18 14.36
CA LEU A 319 -3.14 14.22 14.23
C LEU A 319 -3.36 13.02 15.15
N LEU A 320 -3.72 13.26 16.41
CA LEU A 320 -4.01 12.20 17.37
C LEU A 320 -5.19 11.32 16.93
N ASP A 321 -6.27 11.92 16.43
CA ASP A 321 -7.43 11.22 15.87
C ASP A 321 -7.04 10.36 14.67
N LEU A 322 -6.18 10.87 13.78
CA LEU A 322 -5.66 10.10 12.66
C LEU A 322 -4.86 8.88 13.16
N LEU A 323 -3.95 9.06 14.11
CA LEU A 323 -3.12 7.98 14.64
C LEU A 323 -3.97 6.95 15.40
N ALA A 324 -5.01 7.40 16.11
CA ALA A 324 -5.99 6.53 16.76
C ALA A 324 -6.81 5.72 15.73
N ARG A 325 -7.20 6.29 14.59
CA ARG A 325 -7.86 5.54 13.49
C ARG A 325 -6.96 4.46 12.90
N HIS A 326 -5.65 4.70 12.86
CA HIS A 326 -4.63 3.69 12.54
C HIS A 326 -4.45 2.65 13.65
N GLY A 327 -5.02 2.85 14.84
CA GLY A 327 -4.92 1.93 15.98
C GLY A 327 -3.64 2.09 16.80
N PHE A 328 -2.94 3.22 16.71
CA PHE A 328 -1.85 3.50 17.64
C PHE A 328 -2.44 3.83 19.02
N SER A 329 -2.06 3.04 20.03
CA SER A 329 -2.51 3.22 21.41
C SER A 329 -1.52 4.11 22.15
N GLY A 330 -1.86 5.40 22.26
CA GLY A 330 -1.08 6.33 23.06
C GLY A 330 -1.39 6.25 24.53
N ARG A 331 -0.43 6.65 25.37
CA ARG A 331 -0.65 6.88 26.80
C ARG A 331 -0.34 8.33 27.13
N PRO A 332 -1.11 8.99 28.01
CA PRO A 332 -0.68 10.23 28.63
C PRO A 332 0.69 10.03 29.27
N THR A 333 1.54 11.05 29.21
CA THR A 333 2.89 11.02 29.78
C THR A 333 2.87 10.77 31.29
N ALA A 334 3.75 9.89 31.77
CA ALA A 334 3.83 9.50 33.19
C ALA A 334 5.09 9.99 33.96
N PRO A 335 6.24 10.29 33.33
CA PRO A 335 7.21 11.20 33.95
C PRO A 335 7.08 12.62 33.37
N PRO A 336 7.16 13.68 34.20
CA PRO A 336 6.99 15.05 33.73
C PRO A 336 8.13 15.49 32.82
N ILE A 337 9.34 14.92 32.98
CA ILE A 337 10.56 15.26 32.24
C ILE A 337 11.16 13.98 31.64
N ALA A 338 11.58 14.04 30.38
CA ALA A 338 12.24 12.93 29.69
C ALA A 338 13.43 13.42 28.86
N ARG A 339 14.39 12.52 28.59
CA ARG A 339 15.43 12.74 27.57
C ARG A 339 14.76 12.68 26.20
N VAL A 340 14.93 13.74 25.42
CA VAL A 340 14.28 13.86 24.11
C VAL A 340 15.25 14.35 23.06
N GLU A 341 14.96 14.01 21.81
CA GLU A 341 15.50 14.71 20.65
C GLU A 341 14.43 15.64 20.09
N ARG A 342 14.85 16.86 19.74
CA ARG A 342 14.03 17.91 19.13
C ARG A 342 14.60 18.27 17.77
N TYR A 343 13.72 18.57 16.82
CA TYR A 343 14.14 19.03 15.50
C TYR A 343 13.99 20.54 15.34
N ARG A 344 15.11 21.23 15.11
CA ARG A 344 15.11 22.63 14.69
C ARG A 344 15.15 22.68 13.17
N VAL A 345 14.06 23.11 12.55
CA VAL A 345 14.01 23.34 11.11
C VAL A 345 14.72 24.65 10.82
N ARG A 346 15.95 24.59 10.29
CA ARG A 346 16.72 25.77 9.89
C ARG A 346 16.15 26.36 8.62
N ARG A 347 16.02 25.50 7.61
CA ARG A 347 15.60 25.93 6.29
C ARG A 347 14.74 24.88 5.64
N VAL A 348 13.61 25.31 5.07
CA VAL A 348 12.77 24.44 4.26
C VAL A 348 12.42 25.13 2.96
N ARG A 349 12.52 24.38 1.84
CA ARG A 349 11.98 24.80 0.55
C ARG A 349 10.81 23.88 0.21
N PRO A 350 9.56 24.38 0.26
CA PRO A 350 8.40 23.55 -0.01
C PRO A 350 8.39 23.02 -1.44
N SER A 351 7.57 21.99 -1.64
CA SER A 351 7.24 21.49 -2.97
C SER A 351 6.45 22.53 -3.76
N ARG A 352 6.57 22.51 -5.10
CA ARG A 352 5.69 23.28 -6.00
C ARG A 352 4.29 22.68 -6.12
N HIS A 353 4.15 21.41 -5.73
CA HIS A 353 2.89 20.68 -5.74
C HIS A 353 2.43 20.40 -4.31
N PRO A 354 1.19 20.80 -3.94
CA PRO A 354 0.61 20.50 -2.63
C PRO A 354 0.68 19.01 -2.28
N GLY A 355 0.80 18.69 -0.99
CA GLY A 355 0.83 17.31 -0.48
C GLY A 355 2.10 16.51 -0.83
N ARG A 356 3.13 17.13 -1.40
CA ARG A 356 4.43 16.48 -1.70
C ARG A 356 5.50 16.92 -0.70
N PRO A 357 6.49 16.05 -0.42
CA PRO A 357 7.55 16.39 0.52
C PRO A 357 8.37 17.60 0.04
N PRO A 358 8.98 18.36 0.97
CA PRO A 358 9.78 19.53 0.63
C PRO A 358 10.97 19.16 -0.26
N ARG A 359 11.29 20.02 -1.22
CA ARG A 359 12.41 19.81 -2.16
C ARG A 359 13.75 19.89 -1.47
N HIS A 360 13.85 20.73 -0.44
CA HIS A 360 15.04 20.92 0.36
C HIS A 360 14.65 21.12 1.82
N MET A 361 15.48 20.60 2.73
CA MET A 361 15.27 20.71 4.17
C MET A 361 16.60 20.57 4.89
N GLU A 362 16.90 21.52 5.76
CA GLU A 362 18.00 21.52 6.73
C GLU A 362 17.37 21.46 8.12
N ILE A 363 17.74 20.45 8.90
CA ILE A 363 17.25 20.23 10.26
C ILE A 363 18.45 19.90 11.14
N ASP A 364 18.51 20.53 12.30
CA ASP A 364 19.40 20.13 13.39
C ASP A 364 18.61 19.24 14.37
N THR A 365 19.24 18.16 14.81
CA THR A 365 18.78 17.37 15.95
C THR A 365 19.44 17.94 17.21
N VAL A 366 18.63 18.29 18.20
CA VAL A 366 19.10 18.79 19.50
C VAL A 366 18.66 17.81 20.57
N GLU A 367 19.62 17.22 21.28
CA GLU A 367 19.35 16.48 22.51
C GLU A 367 18.98 17.47 23.62
N ASP A 368 17.90 17.16 24.33
CA ASP A 368 17.34 18.03 25.35
C ASP A 368 16.76 17.16 26.48
N THR A 369 16.50 17.79 27.62
CA THR A 369 15.71 17.22 28.71
C THR A 369 14.51 18.13 28.90
N ALA A 370 13.36 17.71 28.35
CA ALA A 370 12.19 18.57 28.24
C ALA A 370 11.02 18.03 29.05
N PRO A 371 10.18 18.93 29.60
CA PRO A 371 8.91 18.49 30.13
C PRO A 371 8.04 17.95 29.01
N VAL A 372 7.59 16.71 29.17
CA VAL A 372 6.71 16.02 28.22
C VAL A 372 5.27 15.99 28.71
N THR A 373 4.97 16.70 29.80
CA THR A 373 3.60 17.01 30.26
C THR A 373 2.80 17.65 29.13
N GLY A 374 1.54 17.24 28.96
CA GLY A 374 0.68 17.72 27.87
C GLY A 374 0.94 17.08 26.51
N HIS A 375 1.70 15.98 26.45
CA HIS A 375 1.88 15.16 25.26
C HIS A 375 1.17 13.80 25.39
N MET A 376 0.84 13.21 24.26
CA MET A 376 0.49 11.80 24.12
C MET A 376 1.76 11.04 23.70
N LEU A 377 2.16 10.02 24.47
CA LEU A 377 3.26 9.14 24.10
C LEU A 377 2.76 8.00 23.22
N LEU A 378 3.34 7.87 22.03
CA LEU A 378 3.16 6.75 21.14
C LEU A 378 4.42 5.88 21.18
N PRO A 379 4.41 4.75 21.90
CA PRO A 379 5.57 3.88 21.96
C PRO A 379 5.87 3.29 20.58
N VAL A 380 7.16 3.19 20.27
CA VAL A 380 7.61 2.36 19.15
C VAL A 380 7.48 0.92 19.61
N THR A 381 6.56 0.19 18.96
CA THR A 381 6.29 -1.22 19.24
C THR A 381 6.25 -1.99 17.93
N ASP A 382 6.24 -3.31 18.04
CA ASP A 382 6.03 -4.28 16.97
C ASP A 382 4.84 -3.93 16.07
N GLU A 383 3.77 -3.38 16.66
CA GLU A 383 2.53 -3.03 15.97
C GLU A 383 2.59 -1.64 15.32
N GLY A 384 3.61 -1.40 14.48
CA GLY A 384 3.66 -0.28 13.54
C GLY A 384 4.66 0.84 13.86
N GLY A 385 5.70 0.59 14.66
CA GLY A 385 6.76 1.56 14.93
C GLY A 385 7.41 2.17 13.69
N ARG A 386 7.67 1.35 12.65
CA ARG A 386 8.17 1.84 11.34
C ARG A 386 7.23 2.84 10.67
N ALA A 387 5.91 2.62 10.80
CA ALA A 387 4.91 3.53 10.26
C ALA A 387 4.88 4.86 11.02
N LEU A 388 5.08 4.86 12.35
CA LEU A 388 5.23 6.10 13.13
C LEU A 388 6.40 6.93 12.62
N ALA A 389 7.57 6.34 12.36
CA ALA A 389 8.69 7.07 11.78
C ALA A 389 8.35 7.65 10.40
N VAL A 390 7.74 6.86 9.52
CA VAL A 390 7.34 7.37 8.19
C VAL A 390 6.28 8.47 8.29
N PHE A 391 5.41 8.46 9.29
CA PHE A 391 4.34 9.44 9.46
C PHE A 391 4.79 10.71 10.18
N LEU A 392 5.63 10.59 11.20
CA LEU A 392 5.92 11.68 12.13
C LEU A 392 7.24 12.38 11.86
N GLU A 393 8.21 11.74 11.21
CA GLU A 393 9.50 12.36 10.94
C GLU A 393 9.38 13.52 9.93
N PRO A 394 9.91 14.73 10.24
CA PRO A 394 9.79 15.89 9.35
C PRO A 394 10.54 15.68 8.02
N GLN A 395 11.57 14.83 8.01
CA GLN A 395 12.35 14.51 6.81
C GLN A 395 11.67 13.48 5.90
N SER A 396 10.55 12.88 6.34
CA SER A 396 9.89 11.80 5.63
C SER A 396 9.29 12.25 4.30
N SER A 397 9.50 11.44 3.25
CA SER A 397 8.83 11.62 1.95
C SER A 397 7.31 11.47 2.04
N HIS A 398 6.85 10.75 3.06
CA HIS A 398 5.45 10.50 3.32
C HIS A 398 4.97 11.08 4.65
N GLY A 399 5.71 11.99 5.29
CA GLY A 399 5.30 12.56 6.58
C GLY A 399 3.92 13.23 6.54
N LEU A 400 3.22 13.18 7.66
CA LEU A 400 1.90 13.77 7.87
C LEU A 400 1.94 15.30 7.89
N HIS A 401 3.10 15.90 8.11
CA HIS A 401 3.35 17.34 7.92
C HIS A 401 2.99 17.87 6.53
N ARG A 402 2.85 16.99 5.53
CA ARG A 402 2.40 17.37 4.17
C ARG A 402 0.90 17.65 4.10
N LEU A 403 0.16 17.35 5.17
CA LEU A 403 -1.27 17.57 5.29
C LEU A 403 -1.48 18.72 6.27
N ASP A 404 -1.92 19.87 5.75
CA ASP A 404 -2.08 21.09 6.55
C ASP A 404 -3.00 20.88 7.77
N GLN A 405 -4.00 20.00 7.64
CA GLN A 405 -4.94 19.67 8.71
C GLN A 405 -4.29 18.97 9.92
N MET A 406 -3.07 18.45 9.78
CA MET A 406 -2.36 17.79 10.87
C MET A 406 -1.72 18.79 11.83
N GLY A 407 -1.65 20.07 11.46
CA GLY A 407 -1.07 21.11 12.31
C GLY A 407 0.43 20.92 12.57
N LEU A 408 1.15 20.27 11.65
CA LEU A 408 2.59 20.00 11.77
C LEU A 408 3.38 20.91 10.81
N PRO A 409 3.45 22.24 11.04
CA PRO A 409 4.08 23.15 10.11
C PRO A 409 5.57 22.85 9.96
N LEU A 410 6.03 22.87 8.71
CA LEU A 410 7.46 22.92 8.39
C LEU A 410 7.78 24.34 7.95
N CYS A 411 8.16 25.19 8.90
CA CYS A 411 8.60 26.55 8.65
C CYS A 411 10.11 26.67 8.87
N SER A 412 10.78 27.53 8.09
CA SER A 412 12.17 27.88 8.40
C SER A 412 12.25 28.55 9.76
N ASP A 413 13.37 28.37 10.45
CA ASP A 413 13.63 28.88 11.80
C ASP A 413 12.53 28.55 12.82
N SER A 414 12.01 27.32 12.77
CA SER A 414 10.98 26.83 13.69
C SER A 414 11.38 25.52 14.36
N TRP A 415 10.73 25.20 15.48
CA TRP A 415 10.82 23.90 16.13
C TRP A 415 9.71 23.00 15.61
N TYR A 416 10.06 21.78 15.22
CA TYR A 416 9.06 20.77 14.88
C TYR A 416 8.37 20.28 16.17
N PRO A 417 7.04 20.17 16.20
CA PRO A 417 6.30 19.96 17.44
C PRO A 417 6.36 18.53 18.00
N VAL A 418 6.68 17.52 17.18
CA VAL A 418 6.78 16.14 17.65
C VAL A 418 8.17 15.90 18.23
N LEU A 419 8.21 15.37 19.45
CA LEU A 419 9.44 14.99 20.14
C LEU A 419 9.73 13.50 19.97
N ARG A 420 11.00 13.13 19.99
CA ARG A 420 11.46 11.74 20.04
C ARG A 420 11.94 11.46 21.45
N VAL A 421 11.36 10.48 22.12
CA VAL A 421 11.74 10.06 23.48
C VAL A 421 12.76 8.93 23.37
N MET A 422 13.94 9.13 23.94
CA MET A 422 15.09 8.22 23.80
C MET A 422 15.09 7.14 24.87
#